data_AF-F8NZ67-F1
#
_entry.id   AF-F8NZ67-F1
#
_cell.length_a   1.000
_cell.length_b   1.000
_cell.length_c   1.000
_cell.angle_alpha   90.00
_cell.angle_beta   90.00
_cell.angle_gamma   90.00
#
_symmetry.space_group_name_H-M   'P 1'
#
loop_
_entity.id
_entity.type
_entity.pdbx_description
1 polymer ?
#
loop_
_entity_poly.entity_id
_entity_poly.type
_entity_poly.pdbx_seq_one_letter_code
_entity_poly.pdbx_strand_id
1 'polypeptide(L)'
;MQLEDLQNAIEFLSAIKDANLDDPNMPIHPETLKRLRNPPQHPCVLEDAHKCFTLDLFLATTNASEQTYNDVCKAYACLHPEHADKILSHYRMKHRMVELTGVDLLVHDMCINSCIAYTGPLACLEKCPKCDTS
;
A
#
# COMPACT_ATOMS: atom_id res chain seq x y z
N MET A 1 -1.38 -21.83 26.24
CA MET A 1 -0.41 -20.75 26.00
C MET A 1 0.96 -21.32 26.28
N GLN A 2 1.76 -21.57 25.23
CA GLN A 2 3.08 -22.16 25.35
C GLN A 2 4.09 -21.08 25.76
N LEU A 3 5.22 -21.46 26.40
CA LEU A 3 6.26 -20.51 26.83
C LEU A 3 6.75 -19.63 25.66
N GLU A 4 6.84 -20.22 24.47
CA GLU A 4 7.30 -19.57 23.25
C GLU A 4 6.32 -18.48 22.76
N ASP A 5 5.01 -18.68 22.91
CA ASP A 5 4.02 -17.64 22.61
C ASP A 5 4.17 -16.43 23.54
N LEU A 6 4.50 -16.68 24.82
CA LEU A 6 4.75 -15.61 25.80
C LEU A 6 6.04 -14.84 25.49
N GLN A 7 7.11 -15.55 25.11
CA GLN A 7 8.37 -14.93 24.70
C GLN A 7 8.17 -14.03 23.49
N ASN A 8 7.50 -14.54 22.44
CA ASN A 8 7.14 -13.76 21.27
C ASN A 8 6.34 -12.50 21.64
N ALA A 9 5.33 -12.62 22.52
CA ALA A 9 4.54 -11.48 22.95
C ALA A 9 5.38 -10.40 23.66
N ILE A 10 6.35 -10.80 24.48
CA ILE A 10 7.27 -9.86 25.15
C ILE A 10 8.20 -9.18 24.13
N GLU A 11 8.71 -9.92 23.15
CA GLU A 11 9.56 -9.36 22.10
C GLU A 11 8.80 -8.37 21.22
N PHE A 12 7.55 -8.68 20.85
CA PHE A 12 6.67 -7.72 20.16
C PHE A 12 6.40 -6.46 21.00
N LEU A 13 6.17 -6.61 22.31
CA LEU A 13 6.00 -5.46 23.20
C LEU A 13 7.25 -4.57 23.24
N SER A 14 8.45 -5.15 23.17
CA SER A 14 9.69 -4.37 23.07
C SER A 14 9.77 -3.66 21.72
N ALA A 15 9.53 -4.37 20.62
CA ALA A 15 9.57 -3.80 19.28
C ALA A 15 8.60 -2.62 19.11
N ILE A 16 7.39 -2.71 19.67
CA ILE A 16 6.40 -1.62 19.62
C ILE A 16 6.86 -0.42 20.45
N LYS A 17 7.50 -0.63 21.61
CA LYS A 17 8.01 0.46 22.46
C LYS A 17 9.14 1.24 21.78
N ASP A 18 9.98 0.54 21.03
CA ASP A 18 11.15 1.13 20.36
C ASP A 18 10.87 1.52 18.89
N ALA A 19 9.60 1.37 18.45
CA ALA A 19 9.19 1.61 17.08
C ALA A 19 9.47 3.06 16.65
N ASN A 20 10.15 3.19 15.51
CA ASN A 20 10.50 4.47 14.93
C ASN A 20 10.56 4.37 13.40
N LEU A 21 10.58 5.53 12.72
CA LEU A 21 10.57 5.61 11.27
C LEU A 21 11.91 5.25 10.59
N ASP A 22 12.98 5.07 11.38
CA ASP A 22 14.32 4.73 10.90
C ASP A 22 14.62 3.22 11.00
N ASP A 23 13.61 2.39 11.30
CA ASP A 23 13.78 0.93 11.34
C ASP A 23 14.14 0.38 9.94
N PRO A 24 15.33 -0.22 9.76
CA PRO A 24 15.75 -0.77 8.46
C PRO A 24 14.91 -1.96 8.00
N ASN A 25 14.18 -2.62 8.92
CA ASN A 25 13.30 -3.74 8.60
C ASN A 25 11.89 -3.30 8.22
N MET A 26 11.59 -1.99 8.27
CA MET A 26 10.31 -1.44 7.86
C MET A 26 10.27 -1.28 6.34
N PRO A 27 9.35 -1.93 5.62
CA PRO A 27 9.22 -1.86 4.16
C PRO A 27 8.53 -0.56 3.73
N ILE A 28 8.99 0.57 4.25
CA ILE A 28 8.47 1.89 3.91
C ILE A 28 9.19 2.42 2.67
N HIS A 29 8.42 2.86 1.66
CA HIS A 29 9.00 3.46 0.48
C HIS A 29 9.73 4.78 0.85
N PRO A 30 10.92 5.08 0.30
CA PRO A 30 11.69 6.28 0.65
C PRO A 30 10.91 7.59 0.48
N GLU A 31 10.12 7.71 -0.59
CA GLU A 31 9.27 8.90 -0.80
C GLU A 31 8.18 9.03 0.26
N THR A 32 7.66 7.91 0.79
CA THR A 32 6.67 7.90 1.87
C THR A 32 7.31 8.36 3.17
N LEU A 33 8.50 7.85 3.50
CA LEU A 33 9.28 8.31 4.65
C LEU A 33 9.60 9.81 4.55
N LYS A 34 10.00 10.28 3.37
CA LYS A 34 10.27 11.69 3.10
C LYS A 34 9.04 12.57 3.32
N ARG A 35 7.86 12.13 2.87
CA ARG A 35 6.58 12.83 3.09
C ARG A 35 6.16 12.83 4.56
N LEU A 36 6.34 11.72 5.29
CA LEU A 36 6.06 11.67 6.73
C LEU A 36 6.92 12.67 7.51
N ARG A 37 8.19 12.84 7.13
CA ARG A 37 9.09 13.83 7.72
C ARG A 37 8.81 15.27 7.29
N ASN A 38 8.27 15.44 6.08
CA ASN A 38 8.00 16.74 5.47
C ASN A 38 6.53 16.77 4.98
N PRO A 39 5.56 16.82 5.91
CA PRO A 39 4.15 16.72 5.55
C PRO A 39 3.73 17.90 4.67
N PRO A 40 2.91 17.67 3.62
CA PRO A 40 2.38 18.73 2.79
C PRO A 40 1.70 19.81 3.64
N GLN A 41 2.07 21.08 3.41
CA GLN A 41 1.52 22.23 4.15
C GLN A 41 0.38 22.92 3.39
N HIS A 42 -0.03 22.38 2.25
CA HIS A 42 -1.10 22.90 1.43
C HIS A 42 -2.21 21.84 1.27
N PRO A 43 -3.47 22.26 1.09
CA PRO A 43 -4.54 21.34 0.73
C PRO A 43 -4.17 20.56 -0.53
N CYS A 44 -4.47 19.28 -0.56
CA CYS A 44 -4.31 18.49 -1.78
C CYS A 44 -5.57 18.70 -2.62
N VAL A 45 -5.43 19.42 -3.73
CA VAL A 45 -6.55 19.80 -4.59
C VAL A 45 -6.63 18.90 -5.82
N LEU A 46 -7.84 18.42 -6.13
CA LEU A 46 -8.17 17.70 -7.35
C LEU A 46 -9.08 18.59 -8.20
N GLU A 47 -8.49 19.49 -8.99
CA GLU A 47 -9.23 20.50 -9.77
C GLU A 47 -9.48 20.09 -11.24
N ASP A 48 -8.80 19.06 -11.73
CA ASP A 48 -8.87 18.65 -13.13
C ASP A 48 -9.98 17.61 -13.36
N ALA A 49 -10.88 17.89 -14.30
CA ALA A 49 -12.04 17.03 -14.59
C ALA A 49 -11.64 15.61 -15.02
N HIS A 50 -10.51 15.44 -15.72
CA HIS A 50 -10.02 14.13 -16.12
C HIS A 50 -9.47 13.36 -14.92
N LYS A 51 -8.79 14.04 -13.98
CA LYS A 51 -8.36 13.44 -12.70
C LYS A 51 -9.56 13.04 -11.84
N CYS A 52 -10.61 13.85 -11.78
CA CYS A 52 -11.86 13.49 -11.09
C CYS A 52 -12.48 12.23 -11.71
N PHE A 53 -12.67 12.23 -13.04
CA PHE A 53 -13.15 11.03 -13.76
C PHE A 53 -12.29 9.80 -13.47
N THR A 54 -10.97 9.96 -13.46
CA THR A 54 -10.05 8.86 -13.24
C THR A 54 -10.14 8.31 -11.81
N LEU A 55 -10.32 9.18 -10.82
CA LEU A 55 -10.57 8.80 -9.43
C LEU A 55 -11.92 8.06 -9.30
N ASP A 56 -12.98 8.59 -9.90
CA ASP A 56 -14.30 7.95 -9.87
C ASP A 56 -14.27 6.57 -10.53
N LEU A 57 -13.58 6.44 -11.67
CA LEU A 57 -13.36 5.15 -12.32
C LEU A 57 -12.58 4.20 -11.40
N PHE A 58 -11.49 4.67 -10.80
CA PHE A 58 -10.69 3.87 -9.88
C PHE A 58 -11.54 3.32 -8.73
N LEU A 59 -12.30 4.19 -8.07
CA LEU A 59 -13.20 3.83 -6.97
C LEU A 59 -14.30 2.86 -7.42
N ALA A 60 -14.91 3.09 -8.59
CA ALA A 60 -15.91 2.19 -9.17
C ALA A 60 -15.35 0.80 -9.49
N THR A 61 -14.05 0.71 -9.80
CA THR A 61 -13.36 -0.54 -10.14
C THR A 61 -12.63 -1.20 -8.96
N THR A 62 -12.81 -0.73 -7.72
CA THR A 62 -12.11 -1.27 -6.55
C THR A 62 -12.30 -2.78 -6.36
N ASN A 63 -13.48 -3.30 -6.72
CA ASN A 63 -13.81 -4.74 -6.64
C ASN A 63 -13.65 -5.47 -7.98
N ALA A 64 -13.13 -4.79 -9.00
CA ALA A 64 -12.90 -5.34 -10.32
C ALA A 64 -11.40 -5.57 -10.56
N SER A 65 -11.08 -6.22 -11.66
CA SER A 65 -9.68 -6.38 -12.07
C SER A 65 -9.09 -5.04 -12.54
N GLU A 66 -7.78 -4.88 -12.40
CA GLU A 66 -7.04 -3.78 -13.04
C GLU A 66 -7.26 -3.75 -14.57
N GLN A 67 -7.50 -4.92 -15.18
CA GLN A 67 -7.84 -5.00 -16.59
C GLN A 67 -9.14 -4.27 -16.94
N THR A 68 -10.15 -4.37 -16.07
CA THR A 68 -11.44 -3.67 -16.23
C THR A 68 -11.24 -2.15 -16.27
N TYR A 69 -10.42 -1.62 -15.35
CA TYR A 69 -10.03 -0.20 -15.36
C TYR A 69 -9.35 0.19 -16.68
N ASN A 70 -8.38 -0.61 -17.13
CA ASN A 70 -7.62 -0.35 -18.34
C ASN A 70 -8.50 -0.39 -19.60
N ASP A 71 -9.49 -1.27 -19.65
CA ASP A 71 -10.41 -1.36 -20.79
C ASP A 71 -11.35 -0.16 -20.88
N VAL A 72 -11.81 0.38 -19.74
CA VAL A 72 -12.56 1.65 -19.72
C VAL A 72 -11.68 2.81 -20.16
N CYS A 73 -10.43 2.88 -19.72
CA CYS A 73 -9.48 3.90 -20.18
C CYS A 73 -9.27 3.85 -21.70
N LYS A 74 -9.14 2.65 -22.27
CA LYS A 74 -9.04 2.46 -23.73
C LYS A 74 -10.32 2.92 -24.45
N ALA A 75 -11.49 2.55 -23.94
CA ALA A 75 -12.77 2.97 -24.52
C ALA A 75 -12.93 4.50 -24.49
N TYR A 76 -12.54 5.14 -23.39
CA TYR A 76 -12.51 6.61 -23.26
C TYR A 76 -11.57 7.24 -24.31
N ALA A 77 -10.35 6.71 -24.46
CA ALA A 77 -9.38 7.21 -25.42
C ALA A 77 -9.84 7.06 -26.88
N CYS A 78 -10.61 6.00 -27.21
CA CYS A 78 -11.22 5.86 -28.53
C CYS A 78 -12.27 6.93 -28.83
N LEU A 79 -13.02 7.37 -27.81
CA LEU A 79 -14.05 8.40 -27.94
C LEU A 79 -13.47 9.82 -27.90
N HIS A 80 -12.39 10.02 -27.13
CA HIS A 80 -11.71 11.30 -26.92
C HIS A 80 -10.19 11.19 -27.15
N PRO A 81 -9.73 10.97 -28.40
CA PRO A 81 -8.31 10.82 -28.71
C PRO A 81 -7.46 12.01 -28.25
N GLU A 82 -8.02 13.23 -28.28
CA GLU A 82 -7.39 14.48 -27.84
C GLU A 82 -7.13 14.57 -26.33
N HIS A 83 -7.67 13.65 -25.55
CA HIS A 83 -7.54 13.60 -24.09
C HIS A 83 -7.02 12.26 -23.57
N ALA A 84 -6.55 11.38 -24.46
CA ALA A 84 -6.07 10.05 -24.10
C ALA A 84 -4.91 10.08 -23.08
N ASP A 85 -4.08 11.11 -23.12
CA ASP A 85 -2.94 11.33 -22.21
C ASP A 85 -3.33 11.90 -20.84
N LYS A 86 -4.57 12.39 -20.70
CA LYS A 86 -5.07 13.01 -19.46
C LYS A 86 -5.63 12.01 -18.46
N ILE A 87 -6.02 10.81 -18.91
CA ILE A 87 -6.48 9.74 -18.02
C ILE A 87 -5.28 9.04 -17.40
N LEU A 88 -5.26 8.95 -16.06
CA LEU A 88 -4.17 8.26 -15.37
C LEU A 88 -4.31 6.75 -15.54
N SER A 89 -3.19 6.04 -15.69
CA SER A 89 -3.18 4.59 -15.54
C SER A 89 -3.55 4.20 -14.10
N HIS A 90 -3.97 2.96 -13.89
CA HIS A 90 -4.32 2.45 -12.56
C HIS A 90 -3.18 2.65 -11.55
N TYR A 91 -1.94 2.35 -11.96
CA TYR A 91 -0.73 2.62 -11.18
C TYR A 91 -0.56 4.10 -10.81
N ARG A 92 -0.68 5.02 -11.79
CA ARG A 92 -0.54 6.45 -11.55
C ARG A 92 -1.64 6.99 -10.64
N MET A 93 -2.86 6.46 -10.77
CA MET A 93 -3.96 6.82 -9.89
C MET A 93 -3.74 6.32 -8.46
N LYS A 94 -3.23 5.10 -8.26
CA LYS A 94 -2.79 4.62 -6.93
C LYS A 94 -1.74 5.54 -6.31
N HIS A 95 -0.68 5.87 -7.05
CA HIS A 95 0.35 6.80 -6.56
C HIS A 95 -0.25 8.16 -6.20
N ARG A 96 -1.16 8.66 -7.04
CA ARG A 96 -1.85 9.93 -6.79
C ARG A 96 -2.75 9.85 -5.55
N MET A 97 -3.39 8.72 -5.28
CA MET A 97 -4.14 8.52 -4.03
C MET A 97 -3.24 8.60 -2.81
N VAL A 98 -2.05 7.99 -2.85
CA VAL A 98 -1.07 8.09 -1.75
C VAL A 98 -0.66 9.55 -1.51
N GLU A 99 -0.45 10.34 -2.58
CA GLU A 99 -0.16 11.78 -2.46
C GLU A 99 -1.34 12.59 -1.90
N LEU A 100 -2.57 12.21 -2.24
CA LEU A 100 -3.79 12.91 -1.81
C LEU A 100 -4.12 12.64 -0.35
N THR A 101 -4.01 11.38 0.07
CA THR A 101 -4.46 10.94 1.39
C THR A 101 -3.32 10.84 2.40
N GLY A 102 -2.07 10.76 1.93
CA GLY A 102 -0.92 10.39 2.76
C GLY A 102 -0.91 8.92 3.19
N VAL A 103 -1.89 8.12 2.75
CA VAL A 103 -2.03 6.70 3.12
C VAL A 103 -1.33 5.86 2.07
N ASP A 104 -0.26 5.17 2.48
CA ASP A 104 0.48 4.21 1.66
C ASP A 104 0.38 2.80 2.23
N LEU A 105 0.63 1.80 1.39
CA LEU A 105 0.62 0.39 1.76
C LEU A 105 1.99 -0.03 2.31
N LEU A 106 1.98 -0.67 3.48
CA LEU A 106 3.13 -1.39 4.01
C LEU A 106 2.91 -2.88 3.76
N VAL A 107 3.74 -3.45 2.90
CA VAL A 107 3.62 -4.84 2.48
C VAL A 107 4.70 -5.65 3.15
N HIS A 108 4.29 -6.60 3.98
CA HIS A 108 5.15 -7.61 4.57
C HIS A 108 4.73 -8.99 4.07
N ASP A 109 5.70 -9.89 3.96
CA ASP A 109 5.42 -11.28 3.67
C ASP A 109 4.61 -11.91 4.81
N MET A 110 3.68 -12.79 4.43
CA MET A 110 2.85 -13.54 5.37
C MET A 110 2.85 -15.00 4.99
N CYS A 111 2.64 -15.86 5.97
CA CYS A 111 2.41 -17.28 5.71
C CYS A 111 1.22 -17.45 4.75
N ILE A 112 1.33 -18.33 3.76
CA ILE A 112 0.27 -18.60 2.76
C ILE A 112 -1.06 -19.04 3.40
N ASN A 113 -0.98 -19.71 4.55
CA ASN A 113 -2.14 -20.12 5.35
C ASN A 113 -2.63 -19.04 6.32
N SER A 114 -2.07 -17.82 6.22
CA SER A 114 -2.37 -16.65 7.05
C SER A 114 -2.17 -16.86 8.56
N CYS A 115 -1.30 -17.80 8.96
CA CYS A 115 -1.06 -18.09 10.38
C CYS A 115 -0.32 -16.96 11.11
N ILE A 116 0.67 -16.36 10.44
CA ILE A 116 1.49 -15.26 10.95
C ILE A 116 1.87 -14.31 9.82
N ALA A 117 2.24 -13.08 10.18
CA ALA A 117 2.98 -12.16 9.32
C ALA A 117 4.46 -12.15 9.72
N TYR A 118 5.36 -12.17 8.74
CA TYR A 118 6.81 -12.13 8.96
C TYR A 118 7.25 -10.70 9.24
N THR A 119 6.99 -10.24 10.46
CA THR A 119 7.21 -8.87 10.92
C THR A 119 7.80 -8.85 12.33
N GLY A 120 8.46 -7.75 12.70
CA GLY A 120 9.04 -7.59 14.03
C GLY A 120 9.98 -8.76 14.38
N PRO A 121 9.80 -9.43 15.54
CA PRO A 121 10.62 -10.59 15.92
C PRO A 121 10.58 -11.76 14.93
N LEU A 122 9.54 -11.84 14.09
CA LEU A 122 9.33 -12.93 13.13
C LEU A 122 9.84 -12.58 11.73
N ALA A 123 10.40 -11.38 11.50
CA ALA A 123 10.78 -10.89 10.18
C ALA A 123 11.84 -11.76 9.46
N CYS A 124 12.71 -12.42 10.24
CA CYS A 124 13.79 -13.27 9.70
C CYS A 124 13.39 -14.73 9.52
N LEU A 125 12.12 -15.10 9.74
CA LEU A 125 11.67 -16.48 9.59
C LEU A 125 11.37 -16.81 8.13
N GLU A 126 11.92 -17.91 7.64
CA GLU A 126 11.63 -18.47 6.30
C GLU A 126 10.54 -19.55 6.33
N LYS A 127 10.10 -19.94 7.53
CA LYS A 127 9.09 -20.98 7.76
C LYS A 127 8.14 -20.56 8.87
N CYS A 128 6.87 -20.83 8.63
CA CYS A 128 5.83 -20.57 9.62
C CYS A 128 5.97 -21.54 10.81
N PRO A 129 6.16 -21.07 12.05
CA PRO A 129 6.28 -21.93 13.24
C PRO A 129 4.95 -22.58 13.65
N LYS A 130 3.84 -22.23 12.99
CA LYS A 130 2.51 -22.80 13.24
C LYS A 130 2.12 -23.91 12.26
N CYS A 131 2.63 -23.88 11.02
CA CYS A 131 2.21 -24.82 9.98
C CYS A 131 3.35 -25.35 9.10
N ASP A 132 4.60 -25.04 9.44
CA ASP A 132 5.84 -25.49 8.78
C ASP A 132 5.91 -25.23 7.27
N THR A 133 5.07 -24.33 6.78
CA THR A 133 5.04 -23.90 5.38
C THR A 133 5.98 -22.71 5.21
N SER A 134 6.76 -22.73 4.13
CA SER A 134 7.53 -21.58 3.63
C SER A 134 6.62 -20.70 2.78
#